data_AF-A0A498LVQ6-F1
#
_entry.id   AF-A0A498LVQ6-F1
#
_cell.length_a   1.000
_cell.length_b   1.000
_cell.length_c   1.000
_cell.angle_alpha   90.00
_cell.angle_beta   90.00
_cell.angle_gamma   90.00
#
_symmetry.space_group_name_H-M   'P 1'
#
loop_
_entity.id
_entity.type
_entity.pdbx_description
1 polymer ?
#
loop_
_entity_poly.entity_id
_entity_poly.type
_entity_poly.pdbx_seq_one_letter_code
_entity_poly.pdbx_strand_id
1 'polypeptide(L)'
;MMDFTYLEIKNFEKRDYPFEKVLTEWETRPEATVASLLSFLEKAERKDIISDLKEIIDDDCRKYLERQQRKPVQVPVVDSCGPRTQEREGITLFDDPQGITPETFDAFICYCQSDFQFVHEMIKQLEQTEYNLKLCVFDRDVLPGTCKRMVVVISDDYLDSDACDFQTKFALSLCPGARSKRLIPVVYKSMKRPFPSILRFLTICDYTKPCTQIWFWKRLAKALSLP
;
A
#
# COMPACT_ATOMS: atom_id res chain seq x y z
N MET A 1 -27.43 -26.20 21.94
CA MET A 1 -27.97 -25.67 20.66
C MET A 1 -27.05 -24.52 20.25
N MET A 2 -27.12 -23.95 19.04
CA MET A 2 -26.19 -22.88 18.58
C MET A 2 -26.28 -21.53 19.36
N ASP A 3 -26.80 -21.54 20.60
CA ASP A 3 -27.00 -20.41 21.51
C ASP A 3 -27.74 -19.21 20.90
N PHE A 4 -28.73 -19.49 20.07
CA PHE A 4 -29.70 -18.50 19.62
C PHE A 4 -30.82 -18.34 20.63
N THR A 5 -31.21 -17.09 20.88
CA THR A 5 -32.39 -16.75 21.67
C THR A 5 -33.66 -17.17 20.94
N TYR A 6 -34.73 -17.38 21.71
CA TYR A 6 -36.02 -17.75 21.16
C TYR A 6 -36.53 -16.77 20.09
N LEU A 7 -36.30 -15.47 20.29
CA LEU A 7 -36.73 -14.43 19.36
C LEU A 7 -35.95 -14.49 18.04
N GLU A 8 -34.65 -14.77 18.08
CA GLU A 8 -33.82 -14.97 16.88
C GLU A 8 -34.31 -16.18 16.08
N ILE A 9 -34.56 -17.30 16.76
CA ILE A 9 -35.09 -18.52 16.12
C ILE A 9 -36.43 -18.23 15.42
N LYS A 10 -37.35 -17.54 16.11
CA LYS A 10 -38.64 -17.11 15.53
C LYS A 10 -38.49 -16.16 14.34
N ASN A 11 -37.42 -15.37 14.30
CA ASN A 11 -37.14 -14.48 13.19
C ASN A 11 -36.55 -15.23 11.99
N PHE A 12 -35.73 -16.25 12.21
CA PHE A 12 -35.19 -17.11 11.14
C PHE A 12 -36.30 -17.94 10.47
N GLU A 13 -37.25 -18.47 11.25
CA GLU A 13 -38.40 -19.25 10.74
C GLU A 13 -39.23 -18.49 9.69
N LYS A 14 -39.24 -17.15 9.74
CA LYS A 14 -40.03 -16.29 8.83
C LYS A 14 -39.33 -15.98 7.51
N ARG A 15 -38.12 -16.50 7.27
CA ARG A 15 -37.30 -16.21 6.08
C ARG A 15 -37.39 -17.35 5.06
N ASP A 16 -37.17 -17.03 3.79
CA ASP A 16 -37.27 -17.99 2.67
C ASP A 16 -36.20 -19.11 2.74
N TYR A 17 -35.06 -18.86 3.41
CA TYR A 17 -33.98 -19.82 3.62
C TYR A 17 -33.50 -19.78 5.09
N PRO A 18 -34.26 -20.40 6.00
CA PRO A 18 -34.03 -20.26 7.44
C PRO A 18 -32.67 -20.81 7.87
N PHE A 19 -32.24 -21.95 7.30
CA PHE A 19 -30.97 -22.60 7.64
C PHE A 19 -29.76 -21.79 7.16
N GLU A 20 -29.82 -21.24 5.95
CA GLU A 20 -28.75 -20.37 5.42
C GLU A 20 -28.55 -19.16 6.33
N LYS A 21 -29.65 -18.50 6.75
CA LYS A 21 -29.59 -17.36 7.66
C LYS A 21 -29.04 -17.72 9.03
N VAL A 22 -29.40 -18.89 9.55
CA VAL A 22 -28.81 -19.40 10.80
C VAL A 22 -27.30 -19.57 10.66
N LEU A 23 -26.83 -20.15 9.55
CA LEU A 23 -25.39 -20.35 9.31
C LEU A 23 -24.63 -19.02 9.13
N THR A 24 -25.15 -18.09 8.33
CA THR A 24 -24.52 -16.79 8.11
C THR A 24 -24.39 -15.99 9.41
N GLU A 25 -25.44 -16.00 10.24
CA GLU A 25 -25.39 -15.31 11.53
C GLU A 25 -24.44 -16.02 12.51
N TRP A 26 -24.45 -17.36 12.50
CA TRP A 26 -23.60 -18.17 13.37
C TRP A 26 -22.11 -18.00 13.07
N GLU A 27 -21.71 -17.89 11.80
CA GLU A 27 -20.31 -17.69 11.38
C GLU A 27 -19.68 -16.44 11.99
N THR A 28 -20.46 -15.42 12.33
CA THR A 28 -19.95 -14.19 12.97
C THR A 28 -19.51 -14.39 14.42
N ARG A 29 -19.80 -15.54 15.04
CA ARG A 29 -19.51 -15.82 16.44
C ARG A 29 -18.10 -16.40 16.61
N PRO A 30 -17.37 -16.06 17.69
CA PRO A 30 -16.00 -16.53 17.92
C PRO A 30 -15.90 -18.05 18.15
N GLU A 31 -17.00 -18.68 18.58
CA GLU A 31 -17.12 -20.13 18.83
C GLU A 31 -17.38 -20.92 17.52
N ALA A 32 -17.58 -20.24 16.38
CA ALA A 32 -17.97 -20.86 15.12
C ALA A 32 -16.80 -21.62 14.48
N THR A 33 -16.74 -22.92 14.76
CA THR A 33 -15.71 -23.82 14.22
C THR A 33 -16.35 -24.99 13.47
N VAL A 34 -15.66 -25.52 12.46
CA VAL A 34 -16.13 -26.71 11.72
C VAL A 34 -16.47 -27.87 12.67
N ALA A 35 -15.68 -28.07 13.72
CA ALA A 35 -15.93 -29.10 14.73
C ALA A 35 -17.26 -28.88 15.48
N SER A 36 -17.56 -27.64 15.89
CA SER A 36 -18.83 -27.32 16.53
C SER A 36 -20.03 -27.48 15.59
N LEU A 37 -19.89 -27.12 14.31
CA LEU A 37 -20.93 -27.34 13.29
C LEU A 37 -21.25 -28.83 13.12
N LEU A 38 -20.22 -29.67 13.01
CA LEU A 38 -20.38 -31.13 12.92
C LEU A 38 -21.07 -31.70 14.16
N SER A 39 -20.70 -31.24 15.36
CA SER A 39 -21.37 -31.64 16.61
C SER A 39 -22.85 -31.25 16.63
N PHE A 40 -23.21 -30.09 16.08
CA PHE A 40 -24.61 -29.67 16.00
C PHE A 40 -25.41 -30.51 15.01
N LEU A 41 -24.85 -30.82 13.84
CA LEU A 41 -25.49 -31.70 12.85
C LEU A 41 -25.70 -33.12 13.40
N GLU A 42 -24.73 -33.62 14.18
CA GLU A 42 -24.85 -34.92 14.83
C GLU A 42 -25.95 -34.93 15.92
N LYS A 43 -26.02 -33.88 16.74
CA LYS A 43 -27.10 -33.69 17.74
C LYS A 43 -28.48 -33.48 17.10
N ALA A 44 -28.52 -32.95 15.88
CA ALA A 44 -29.74 -32.80 15.09
C ALA A 44 -30.11 -34.08 14.32
N GLU A 45 -29.37 -35.18 14.52
CA GLU A 45 -29.53 -36.48 13.86
C GLU A 45 -29.42 -36.43 12.32
N ARG A 46 -28.80 -35.38 11.76
CA ARG A 46 -28.60 -35.19 10.32
C ARG A 46 -27.27 -35.78 9.85
N LYS A 47 -27.12 -37.10 10.04
CA LYS A 47 -25.92 -37.85 9.63
C LYS A 47 -25.78 -37.99 8.12
N ASP A 48 -26.87 -37.87 7.38
CA ASP A 48 -26.93 -37.82 5.91
C ASP A 48 -26.08 -36.65 5.38
N ILE A 49 -26.30 -35.45 5.91
CA ILE A 49 -25.57 -34.24 5.50
C ILE A 49 -24.07 -34.39 5.79
N ILE A 50 -23.73 -34.95 6.95
CA ILE A 50 -22.33 -35.17 7.34
C ILE A 50 -21.63 -36.10 6.35
N SER A 51 -22.30 -37.17 5.93
CA SER A 51 -21.74 -38.12 4.96
C SER A 51 -21.57 -37.48 3.57
N ASP A 52 -22.56 -36.72 3.11
CA ASP A 52 -22.56 -36.12 1.78
C ASP A 52 -21.51 -35.00 1.64
N LEU A 53 -21.29 -34.22 2.70
CA LEU A 53 -20.38 -33.08 2.69
C LEU A 53 -18.97 -33.41 3.19
N LYS A 54 -18.74 -34.64 3.66
CA LYS A 54 -17.48 -35.03 4.31
C LYS A 54 -16.24 -34.70 3.49
N GLU A 55 -16.21 -35.14 2.23
CA GLU A 55 -15.07 -34.94 1.33
C GLU A 55 -14.79 -33.45 1.08
N ILE A 56 -15.84 -32.64 0.94
CA ILE A 56 -15.73 -31.19 0.70
C ILE A 56 -15.19 -30.49 1.95
N ILE A 57 -15.73 -30.83 3.12
CA ILE A 57 -15.31 -30.24 4.41
C ILE A 57 -13.85 -30.62 4.71
N ASP A 58 -13.46 -31.87 4.47
CA ASP A 58 -12.10 -32.35 4.71
C ASP A 58 -11.08 -31.66 3.78
N ASP A 59 -11.42 -31.46 2.50
CA ASP A 59 -10.57 -30.74 1.54
C ASP A 59 -10.41 -29.26 1.91
N ASP A 60 -11.49 -28.58 2.31
CA ASP A 60 -11.42 -27.18 2.74
C ASP A 60 -10.65 -27.00 4.06
N CYS A 61 -10.83 -27.91 5.02
CA CYS A 61 -10.04 -27.91 6.26
C CYS A 61 -8.55 -28.12 5.97
N ARG A 62 -8.21 -29.03 5.04
CA ARG A 62 -6.82 -29.25 4.60
C ARG A 62 -6.22 -27.99 3.99
N LYS A 63 -6.92 -27.37 3.02
CA LYS A 63 -6.48 -26.11 2.40
C LYS A 63 -6.31 -24.99 3.41
N TYR A 64 -7.20 -24.90 4.41
CA TYR A 64 -7.08 -23.93 5.48
C TYR A 64 -5.82 -24.14 6.31
N LEU A 65 -5.52 -25.39 6.72
CA LEU A 65 -4.30 -25.72 7.47
C LEU A 65 -3.04 -25.46 6.65
N GLU A 66 -3.03 -25.78 5.36
CA GLU A 66 -1.94 -25.43 4.45
C GLU A 66 -1.74 -23.91 4.35
N ARG A 67 -2.83 -23.13 4.30
CA ARG A 67 -2.79 -21.65 4.30
C ARG A 67 -2.30 -21.08 5.62
N GLN A 68 -2.59 -21.72 6.76
CA GLN A 68 -2.06 -21.31 8.07
C GLN A 68 -0.57 -21.63 8.22
N GLN A 69 -0.12 -22.77 7.68
CA GLN A 69 1.30 -23.14 7.65
C GLN A 69 2.12 -22.28 6.68
N ARG A 70 1.50 -21.84 5.58
CA ARG A 70 1.99 -20.72 4.79
C ARG A 70 1.91 -19.48 5.67
N LYS A 71 2.98 -19.18 6.42
CA LYS A 71 3.19 -17.84 6.97
C LYS A 71 2.80 -16.87 5.85
N PRO A 72 1.89 -15.90 6.07
CA PRO A 72 1.67 -14.90 5.04
C PRO A 72 3.06 -14.38 4.70
N VAL A 73 3.48 -14.52 3.44
CA VAL A 73 4.69 -13.87 2.94
C VAL A 73 4.35 -12.39 2.80
N GLN A 74 3.83 -11.80 3.87
CA GLN A 74 3.91 -10.38 4.11
C GLN A 74 5.32 -10.21 4.63
N VAL A 75 6.24 -10.09 3.67
CA VAL A 75 7.46 -9.35 3.92
C VAL A 75 7.01 -8.03 4.55
N PRO A 76 7.52 -7.62 5.72
CA PRO A 76 7.07 -6.41 6.43
C PRO A 76 7.10 -5.15 5.55
N VAL A 77 7.85 -5.21 4.46
CA VAL A 77 7.97 -4.18 3.44
C VAL A 77 7.87 -4.88 2.07
N VAL A 78 6.85 -4.55 1.29
CA VAL A 78 6.96 -4.68 -0.17
C VAL A 78 7.83 -3.49 -0.57
N ASP A 79 9.15 -3.64 -0.50
CA ASP A 79 10.06 -2.67 -1.09
C ASP A 79 10.41 -3.22 -2.46
N SER A 80 9.86 -2.63 -3.52
CA SER A 80 10.34 -2.87 -4.88
C SER A 80 11.76 -2.36 -5.10
N CYS A 81 12.34 -1.72 -4.08
CA CYS A 81 13.69 -1.18 -4.09
C CYS A 81 14.77 -2.20 -3.69
N GLY A 82 14.45 -3.34 -3.10
CA GLY A 82 15.46 -4.37 -2.80
C GLY A 82 15.67 -5.31 -3.99
N PRO A 83 16.86 -5.41 -4.61
CA PRO A 83 17.12 -6.45 -5.59
C PRO A 83 16.94 -7.82 -4.91
N ARG A 84 16.02 -8.63 -5.42
CA ARG A 84 15.75 -10.00 -4.94
C ARG A 84 16.71 -11.02 -5.55
N THR A 85 17.58 -10.58 -6.45
CA THR A 85 18.63 -11.35 -7.12
C THR A 85 19.99 -10.92 -6.60
N GLN A 86 20.94 -11.86 -6.53
CA GLN A 86 22.34 -11.59 -6.18
C GLN A 86 23.09 -10.79 -7.26
N GLU A 87 22.42 -10.53 -8.40
CA GLU A 87 22.91 -9.68 -9.48
C GLU A 87 22.78 -8.21 -9.08
N ARG A 88 23.80 -7.72 -8.36
CA ARG A 88 24.11 -6.29 -8.27
C ARG A 88 24.82 -5.86 -9.56
N GLU A 89 24.16 -6.02 -10.70
CA GLU A 89 24.66 -5.44 -11.94
C GLU A 89 24.38 -3.95 -11.91
N GLY A 90 25.44 -3.13 -12.05
CA GLY A 90 25.36 -1.68 -11.99
C GLY A 90 24.37 -1.14 -13.02
N ILE A 91 23.38 -0.40 -12.55
CA ILE A 91 22.30 0.18 -13.35
C ILE A 91 22.61 1.65 -13.70
N THR A 92 23.50 2.33 -12.94
CA THR A 92 23.84 3.76 -13.15
C THR A 92 25.26 3.96 -13.71
N LEU A 93 25.48 5.10 -14.37
CA LEU A 93 26.76 5.50 -14.98
C LEU A 93 27.90 5.70 -13.95
N PHE A 94 27.60 5.73 -12.65
CA PHE A 94 28.54 5.98 -11.57
C PHE A 94 28.58 4.86 -10.52
N ASP A 95 27.95 3.71 -10.80
CA ASP A 95 28.05 2.55 -9.93
C ASP A 95 29.52 2.11 -9.79
N ASP A 96 29.89 1.70 -8.57
CA ASP A 96 31.21 1.15 -8.29
C ASP A 96 31.48 -0.03 -9.26
N PRO A 97 32.57 -0.01 -10.06
CA PRO A 97 32.89 -1.08 -10.99
C PRO A 97 33.03 -2.46 -10.34
N GLN A 98 33.09 -2.54 -9.00
CA GLN A 98 33.12 -3.77 -8.22
C GLN A 98 31.75 -4.21 -7.66
N GLY A 99 30.66 -3.43 -7.81
CA GLY A 99 29.31 -3.78 -7.37
C GLY A 99 29.10 -3.86 -5.85
N ILE A 100 30.02 -3.30 -5.06
CA ILE A 100 30.04 -3.46 -3.60
C ILE A 100 29.03 -2.51 -2.92
N THR A 101 28.81 -1.32 -3.46
CA THR A 101 27.83 -0.34 -2.97
C THR A 101 26.92 0.15 -4.09
N PRO A 102 25.63 -0.26 -4.13
CA PRO A 102 24.70 0.30 -5.12
C PRO A 102 24.51 1.79 -4.88
N GLU A 103 24.40 2.58 -5.97
CA GLU A 103 24.10 4.00 -5.84
C GLU A 103 22.72 4.20 -5.19
N THR A 104 22.73 4.82 -4.01
CA THR A 104 21.52 5.11 -3.23
C THR A 104 21.11 6.56 -3.45
N PHE A 105 19.82 6.76 -3.69
CA PHE A 105 19.25 8.10 -3.83
C PHE A 105 18.36 8.40 -2.62
N ASP A 106 18.43 9.64 -2.14
CA ASP A 106 17.62 10.06 -0.99
C ASP A 106 16.17 10.29 -1.41
N ALA A 107 15.95 10.80 -2.63
CA ALA A 107 14.62 11.03 -3.15
C ALA A 107 14.49 10.80 -4.65
N PHE A 108 13.34 10.28 -5.04
CA PHE A 108 12.85 10.23 -6.41
C PHE A 108 11.85 11.37 -6.65
N ILE A 109 11.99 12.12 -7.74
CA ILE A 109 11.06 13.19 -8.11
C ILE A 109 10.16 12.72 -9.26
N CYS A 110 8.86 12.61 -8.97
CA CYS A 110 7.82 12.32 -9.95
C CYS A 110 7.12 13.64 -10.34
N TYR A 111 7.07 13.93 -11.64
CA TYR A 111 6.53 15.17 -12.19
C TYR A 111 6.05 14.98 -13.62
N CYS A 112 5.22 15.90 -14.12
CA CYS A 112 4.87 15.98 -15.53
C CYS A 112 5.86 16.85 -16.30
N GLN A 113 6.05 16.59 -17.60
CA GLN A 113 6.97 17.35 -18.44
C GLN A 113 6.67 18.86 -18.45
N SER A 114 5.41 19.25 -18.29
CA SER A 114 4.98 20.65 -18.16
C SER A 114 5.50 21.35 -16.89
N ASP A 115 5.85 20.59 -15.85
CA ASP A 115 6.35 21.08 -14.57
C ASP A 115 7.89 21.07 -14.47
N PHE A 116 8.59 20.71 -15.56
CA PHE A 116 10.05 20.57 -15.61
C PHE A 116 10.80 21.80 -15.09
N GLN A 117 10.33 23.01 -15.46
CA GLN A 117 10.99 24.26 -15.05
C GLN A 117 11.07 24.41 -13.53
N PHE A 118 9.98 24.07 -12.83
CA PHE A 118 9.93 24.12 -11.36
C PHE A 118 10.78 23.01 -10.75
N VAL A 119 10.75 21.80 -11.34
CA VAL A 119 11.56 20.68 -10.86
C VAL A 119 13.05 20.96 -10.98
N HIS A 120 13.47 21.57 -12.09
CA HIS A 120 14.86 21.98 -12.28
C HIS A 120 15.30 23.01 -11.25
N GLU A 121 14.46 24.00 -10.94
CA GLU A 121 14.71 24.95 -9.86
C GLU A 121 14.78 24.26 -8.49
N MET A 122 13.85 23.33 -8.23
CA MET A 122 13.81 22.56 -6.99
C MET A 122 15.09 21.76 -6.77
N ILE A 123 15.59 21.07 -7.78
CA ILE A 123 16.83 20.30 -7.69
C ILE A 123 18.00 21.22 -7.38
N LYS A 124 18.15 22.31 -8.13
CA LYS A 124 19.22 23.29 -7.91
C LYS A 124 19.20 23.87 -6.49
N GLN A 125 18.01 24.18 -5.96
CA GLN A 125 17.87 24.71 -4.60
C GLN A 125 18.15 23.65 -3.54
N LEU A 126 17.72 22.40 -3.74
CA LEU A 126 17.91 21.32 -2.79
C LEU A 126 19.37 20.83 -2.74
N GLU A 127 20.06 20.79 -3.89
CA GLU A 127 21.49 20.45 -3.97
C GLU A 127 22.38 21.52 -3.33
N GLN A 128 21.94 22.79 -3.32
CA GLN A 128 22.65 23.89 -2.66
C GLN A 128 22.47 23.91 -1.13
N THR A 129 21.64 23.01 -0.57
CA THR A 129 21.47 22.93 0.89
C THR A 129 22.58 22.11 1.57
N GLU A 130 22.77 22.33 2.87
CA GLU A 130 23.79 21.67 3.70
C GLU A 130 23.64 20.13 3.81
N TYR A 131 22.60 19.55 3.22
CA TYR A 131 22.26 18.13 3.36
C TYR A 131 22.90 17.22 2.28
N ASN A 132 23.58 17.77 1.27
CA ASN A 132 24.23 17.01 0.16
C ASN A 132 23.31 15.92 -0.43
N LEU A 133 22.03 16.26 -0.65
CA LEU A 133 21.01 15.30 -1.08
C LEU A 133 21.28 14.79 -2.49
N LYS A 134 21.25 13.47 -2.67
CA LYS A 134 21.25 12.86 -4.01
C LYS A 134 19.82 12.67 -4.49
N LEU A 135 19.41 13.50 -5.44
CA LEU A 135 18.07 13.45 -6.04
C LEU A 135 18.15 12.74 -7.39
N CYS A 136 17.19 11.87 -7.68
CA CYS A 136 17.03 11.28 -9.00
C CYS A 136 15.75 11.76 -9.67
N VAL A 137 15.86 12.00 -10.97
CA VAL A 137 14.77 12.35 -11.86
C VAL A 137 14.78 11.36 -12.99
N PHE A 138 13.63 10.80 -13.32
CA PHE A 138 13.54 9.91 -14.46
C PHE A 138 13.11 10.66 -15.71
N ASP A 139 13.88 10.52 -16.77
CA ASP A 139 13.34 10.59 -18.12
C ASP A 139 13.27 9.15 -18.66
N ARG A 140 12.05 8.60 -18.59
CA ARG A 140 11.51 7.31 -19.04
C ARG A 140 12.25 5.95 -18.96
N ASP A 141 13.58 5.76 -18.79
CA ASP A 141 14.16 4.41 -19.04
C ASP A 141 15.16 3.74 -18.05
N VAL A 142 15.39 4.17 -16.80
CA VAL A 142 16.43 3.54 -15.93
C VAL A 142 15.99 3.24 -14.50
N LEU A 143 15.27 2.12 -14.23
CA LEU A 143 14.64 1.78 -12.93
C LEU A 143 15.48 2.34 -11.76
N PRO A 144 14.95 3.30 -10.98
CA PRO A 144 15.80 4.02 -10.07
C PRO A 144 16.27 3.00 -9.03
N GLY A 145 17.59 2.99 -8.78
CA GLY A 145 18.17 2.28 -7.66
C GLY A 145 17.46 2.64 -6.35
N THR A 146 17.80 1.95 -5.26
CA THR A 146 17.18 2.09 -3.93
C THR A 146 16.91 3.55 -3.51
N CYS A 147 15.70 4.04 -3.77
CA CYS A 147 15.25 5.37 -3.38
C CYS A 147 14.55 5.30 -2.02
N LYS A 148 14.96 6.16 -1.08
CA LYS A 148 14.36 6.16 0.27
C LYS A 148 12.98 6.82 0.29
N ARG A 149 12.79 7.87 -0.52
CA ARG A 149 11.58 8.72 -0.52
C ARG A 149 11.16 9.09 -1.94
N MET A 150 9.90 9.47 -2.10
CA MET A 150 9.32 9.93 -3.35
C MET A 150 8.69 11.32 -3.14
N VAL A 151 9.12 12.29 -3.93
CA VAL A 151 8.51 13.62 -4.06
C VAL A 151 7.58 13.59 -5.25
N VAL A 152 6.33 13.98 -5.06
CA VAL A 152 5.33 14.03 -6.13
C VAL A 152 4.94 15.48 -6.37
N VAL A 153 5.28 16.02 -7.54
CA VAL A 153 4.90 17.37 -7.94
C VAL A 153 3.50 17.33 -8.54
N ILE A 154 2.53 17.89 -7.82
CA ILE A 154 1.12 17.83 -8.19
C ILE A 154 0.75 19.09 -8.97
N SER A 155 0.22 18.86 -10.16
CA SER A 155 -0.30 19.85 -11.09
C SER A 155 -1.58 19.32 -11.75
N ASP A 156 -2.36 20.20 -12.40
CA ASP A 156 -3.55 19.76 -13.16
C ASP A 156 -3.18 18.72 -14.24
N ASP A 157 -2.02 18.85 -14.89
CA ASP A 157 -1.52 17.90 -15.89
C ASP A 157 -1.09 16.56 -15.26
N TYR A 158 -0.47 16.62 -14.06
CA TYR A 158 -0.11 15.43 -13.30
C TYR A 158 -1.33 14.58 -12.94
N LEU A 159 -2.44 15.23 -12.60
CA LEU A 159 -3.71 14.58 -12.28
C LEU A 159 -4.43 14.00 -13.51
N ASP A 160 -4.01 14.37 -14.73
CA ASP A 160 -4.57 13.86 -15.99
C ASP A 160 -3.76 12.68 -16.56
N SER A 161 -2.51 12.52 -16.11
CA SER A 161 -1.60 11.49 -16.61
C SER A 161 -1.82 10.14 -15.91
N ASP A 162 -2.30 9.15 -16.65
CA ASP A 162 -2.48 7.77 -16.16
C ASP A 162 -1.17 7.16 -15.64
N ALA A 163 -0.04 7.50 -16.25
CA ALA A 163 1.27 7.03 -15.81
C ALA A 163 1.64 7.57 -14.42
N CYS A 164 1.31 8.84 -14.16
CA CYS A 164 1.55 9.50 -12.88
C CYS A 164 0.59 8.99 -11.79
N ASP A 165 -0.67 8.74 -12.14
CA ASP A 165 -1.65 8.11 -11.26
C ASP A 165 -1.21 6.69 -10.85
N PHE A 166 -0.76 5.89 -11.81
CA PHE A 166 -0.20 4.56 -11.54
C PHE A 166 1.01 4.63 -10.59
N GLN A 167 1.98 5.50 -10.88
CA GLN A 167 3.17 5.68 -10.02
C GLN A 167 2.80 6.11 -8.59
N THR A 168 1.84 7.03 -8.46
CA THR A 168 1.34 7.49 -7.15
C THR A 168 0.68 6.36 -6.38
N LYS A 169 -0.26 5.62 -7.01
CA LYS A 169 -0.95 4.48 -6.39
C LYS A 169 0.03 3.38 -6.01
N PHE A 170 0.99 3.09 -6.87
CA PHE A 170 2.04 2.13 -6.60
C PHE A 170 2.85 2.54 -5.38
N ALA A 171 3.36 3.77 -5.33
CA ALA A 171 4.14 4.26 -4.19
C ALA A 171 3.35 4.24 -2.87
N LEU A 172 2.05 4.54 -2.93
CA LEU A 172 1.15 4.43 -1.78
C LEU A 172 0.95 2.98 -1.32
N SER A 173 0.88 2.02 -2.25
CA SER A 173 0.78 0.60 -1.93
C SER A 173 2.03 0.05 -1.22
N LEU A 174 3.21 0.61 -1.52
CA LEU A 174 4.47 0.29 -0.83
C LEU A 174 4.53 0.87 0.59
N CYS A 175 3.64 1.80 0.94
CA CYS A 175 3.54 2.41 2.27
C CYS A 175 2.13 2.25 2.86
N PRO A 176 1.70 1.02 3.22
CA PRO A 176 0.41 0.84 3.90
C PRO A 176 0.45 1.49 5.29
N GLY A 177 -0.28 2.60 5.43
CA GLY A 177 -0.40 3.35 6.68
C GLY A 177 0.65 4.45 6.85
N ALA A 178 0.24 5.53 7.53
CA ALA A 178 1.02 6.76 7.75
C ALA A 178 2.32 6.61 8.58
N ARG A 179 2.82 5.38 8.79
CA ARG A 179 4.03 5.10 9.57
C ARG A 179 5.32 5.42 8.83
N SER A 180 5.35 5.29 7.50
CA SER A 180 6.48 5.68 6.66
C SER A 180 6.08 6.87 5.78
N LYS A 181 6.49 8.08 6.17
CA LYS A 181 6.28 9.33 5.39
C LYS A 181 7.17 9.37 4.14
N ARG A 182 7.17 8.30 3.36
CA ARG A 182 8.01 8.13 2.18
C ARG A 182 7.53 8.98 1.01
N LEU A 183 6.23 9.26 0.91
CA LEU A 183 5.67 10.09 -0.16
C LEU A 183 5.40 11.52 0.32
N ILE A 184 5.95 12.50 -0.41
CA ILE A 184 5.84 13.94 -0.11
C ILE A 184 5.18 14.66 -1.29
N PRO A 185 3.90 15.03 -1.16
CA PRO A 185 3.21 15.86 -2.14
C PRO A 185 3.75 17.30 -2.14
N VAL A 186 4.09 17.82 -3.32
CA VAL A 186 4.51 19.22 -3.53
C VAL A 186 3.51 19.91 -4.46
N VAL A 187 2.99 21.07 -4.02
CA VAL A 187 2.10 21.92 -4.83
C VAL A 187 2.81 23.26 -5.03
N TYR A 188 3.03 23.64 -6.28
CA TYR A 188 3.79 24.86 -6.61
C TYR A 188 3.00 25.92 -7.38
N LYS A 189 1.90 25.52 -8.00
CA LYS A 189 0.97 26.40 -8.71
C LYS A 189 -0.46 26.16 -8.22
N SER A 190 -1.31 27.16 -8.38
CA SER A 190 -2.75 27.00 -8.12
C SER A 190 -3.33 25.99 -9.11
N MET A 191 -4.09 25.02 -8.60
CA MET A 191 -4.73 23.97 -9.39
C MET A 191 -6.21 24.28 -9.55
N LYS A 192 -6.76 23.99 -10.73
CA LYS A 192 -8.21 24.05 -10.97
C LYS A 192 -8.91 22.80 -10.46
N ARG A 193 -8.24 21.66 -10.52
CA ARG A 193 -8.79 20.37 -10.07
C ARG A 193 -8.64 20.19 -8.56
N PRO A 194 -9.55 19.43 -7.93
CA PRO A 194 -9.44 19.13 -6.51
C PRO A 194 -8.22 18.24 -6.23
N PHE A 195 -7.59 18.47 -5.09
CA PHE A 195 -6.47 17.65 -4.63
C PHE A 195 -6.92 16.18 -4.43
N PRO A 196 -6.14 15.18 -4.90
CA PRO A 196 -6.51 13.77 -4.79
C PRO A 196 -6.82 13.35 -3.36
N SER A 197 -7.99 12.72 -3.17
CA SER A 197 -8.43 12.23 -1.85
C SER A 197 -7.44 11.24 -1.24
N ILE A 198 -6.80 10.43 -2.09
CA ILE A 198 -5.79 9.44 -1.71
C ILE A 198 -4.50 10.05 -1.13
N LEU A 199 -4.26 11.35 -1.33
CA LEU A 199 -3.08 12.04 -0.81
C LEU A 199 -3.41 12.96 0.38
N ARG A 200 -4.70 13.11 0.75
CA ARG A 200 -5.14 14.07 1.80
C ARG A 200 -4.58 13.76 3.19
N PHE A 201 -4.19 12.52 3.45
CA PHE A 201 -3.60 12.12 4.74
C PHE A 201 -2.10 12.41 4.85
N LEU A 202 -1.47 12.86 3.76
CA LEU A 202 -0.05 13.17 3.72
C LEU A 202 0.22 14.65 4.00
N THR A 203 1.41 14.94 4.52
CA THR A 203 1.86 16.32 4.74
C THR A 203 2.20 16.97 3.40
N ILE A 204 1.38 17.93 2.97
CA ILE A 204 1.59 18.66 1.71
C ILE A 204 2.62 19.77 1.92
N CYS A 205 3.58 19.87 0.99
CA CYS A 205 4.51 20.97 0.85
C CYS A 205 3.96 21.97 -0.19
N ASP A 206 3.44 23.10 0.29
CA ASP A 206 2.81 24.12 -0.56
C ASP A 206 3.75 25.32 -0.76
N TYR A 207 4.19 25.53 -1.99
CA TYR A 207 5.05 26.63 -2.43
C TYR A 207 4.25 27.86 -2.91
N THR A 208 2.92 27.74 -3.09
CA THR A 208 2.07 28.86 -3.52
C THR A 208 1.87 29.91 -2.42
N LYS A 209 2.09 29.52 -1.15
CA LYS A 209 1.89 30.38 0.02
C LYS A 209 3.15 31.23 0.29
N PRO A 210 3.05 32.57 0.27
CA PRO A 210 4.20 33.46 0.50
C PRO A 210 4.89 33.22 1.85
N CYS A 211 4.10 32.91 2.89
CA CYS A 211 4.60 32.68 4.24
C CYS A 211 5.47 31.42 4.36
N THR A 212 5.22 30.40 3.54
CA THR A 212 5.98 29.13 3.55
C THR A 212 7.13 29.13 2.57
N GLN A 213 7.11 29.98 1.55
CA GLN A 213 8.10 30.04 0.47
C GLN A 213 9.54 30.21 0.99
N ILE A 214 9.75 31.09 1.97
CA ILE A 214 11.08 31.39 2.57
C ILE A 214 11.73 30.14 3.19
N TRP A 215 10.92 29.27 3.81
CA TRP A 215 11.39 28.08 4.52
C TRP A 215 11.12 26.79 3.75
N PHE A 216 10.55 26.89 2.55
CA PHE A 216 10.06 25.77 1.77
C PHE A 216 11.19 24.79 1.44
N TRP A 217 12.27 25.29 0.84
CA TRP A 217 13.41 24.47 0.44
C TRP A 217 14.10 23.82 1.64
N LYS A 218 14.31 24.58 2.74
CA LYS A 218 14.89 24.05 3.98
C LYS A 218 14.01 22.95 4.59
N ARG A 219 12.70 23.14 4.58
CA ARG A 219 11.72 22.16 5.10
C ARG A 219 11.67 20.91 4.23
N LEU A 220 11.69 21.06 2.90
CA LEU A 220 11.70 19.95 1.96
C LEU A 220 13.02 19.17 2.07
N ALA A 221 14.17 19.85 2.10
CA ALA A 221 15.47 19.22 2.27
C ALA A 221 15.58 18.46 3.61
N LYS A 222 15.13 19.08 4.71
CA LYS A 222 15.04 18.40 6.01
C LYS A 222 14.09 17.21 5.98
N ALA A 223 12.98 17.31 5.25
CA ALA A 223 12.08 16.17 5.11
C ALA A 223 12.79 15.05 4.37
N LEU A 224 13.53 15.33 3.30
CA LEU A 224 14.24 14.32 2.51
C LEU A 224 15.45 13.71 3.22
N SER A 225 16.14 14.45 4.08
CA SER A 225 17.33 13.96 4.79
C SER A 225 17.01 13.04 5.98
N LEU A 226 15.76 12.98 6.43
CA LEU A 226 15.36 12.09 7.51
C LEU A 226 15.41 10.61 7.04
N PRO A 227 15.79 9.67 7.92
CA PRO A 227 15.76 8.24 7.61
C PRO A 227 14.34 7.71 7.39
#